data_AF-A0A938BYH9-F1
#
_entry.id   AF-A0A938BYH9-F1
#
_cell.length_a   1.000
_cell.length_b   1.000
_cell.length_c   1.000
_cell.angle_alpha   90.00
_cell.angle_beta   90.00
_cell.angle_gamma   90.00
#
_symmetry.space_group_name_H-M   'P 1'
#
loop_
_entity.id
_entity.type
_entity.pdbx_description
1 polymer ?
#
loop_
_entity_poly.entity_id
_entity_poly.type
_entity_poly.pdbx_seq_one_letter_code
_entity_poly.pdbx_strand_id
1 'polypeptide(L)'
;VVHGDKLGRQLGYATANIRLKHNRAPFTGIFAVRLHGEGEGFETGARNGVASLGVRPTVKAAGESPLLEVHLFDFSGELYGRHVRVEFLHKIRDEEKFSDLDTLKAKIAGDCEAARKILLETDNG
;
A
#
# COMPACT_ATOMS: atom_id res chain seq x y z
N VAL A 1 -2.66 -4.65 -11.05
CA VAL A 1 -1.36 -4.23 -10.46
C VAL A 1 -0.44 -3.79 -11.57
N VAL A 2 0.29 -2.69 -11.41
CA VAL A 2 1.17 -2.09 -12.43
C VAL A 2 2.63 -2.02 -11.96
N HIS A 3 3.54 -1.76 -12.89
CA HIS A 3 4.94 -1.44 -12.56
C HIS A 3 5.02 -0.01 -11.99
N GLY A 4 5.63 0.15 -10.81
CA GLY A 4 5.98 1.46 -10.24
C GLY A 4 7.48 1.74 -10.29
N ASP A 5 7.91 2.83 -9.64
CA ASP A 5 9.30 3.34 -9.67
C ASP A 5 10.30 2.50 -8.84
N LYS A 6 9.87 1.35 -8.30
CA LYS A 6 10.70 0.36 -7.56
C LYS A 6 11.40 0.90 -6.30
N LEU A 7 11.10 2.12 -5.83
CA LEU A 7 11.75 2.74 -4.68
C LEU A 7 11.52 1.93 -3.39
N GLY A 8 10.30 1.45 -3.14
CA GLY A 8 10.01 0.58 -1.98
C GLY A 8 10.89 -0.66 -1.96
N ARG A 9 11.14 -1.28 -3.12
CA ARG A 9 11.98 -2.49 -3.23
C ARG A 9 13.44 -2.21 -2.87
N GLN A 10 13.96 -1.01 -3.16
CA GLN A 10 15.30 -0.60 -2.71
C GLN A 10 15.39 -0.40 -1.20
N LEU A 11 14.25 -0.16 -0.54
CA LEU A 11 14.12 0.00 0.91
C LEU A 11 13.79 -1.32 1.63
N GLY A 12 13.71 -2.45 0.91
CA GLY A 12 13.34 -3.76 1.45
C GLY A 12 11.83 -4.03 1.49
N TYR A 13 11.00 -3.10 1.00
CA TYR A 13 9.54 -3.23 1.00
C TYR A 13 9.04 -3.50 -0.42
N ALA A 14 8.70 -4.75 -0.73
CA ALA A 14 8.02 -5.06 -1.98
C ALA A 14 6.62 -4.41 -1.97
N THR A 15 6.36 -3.46 -2.87
CA THR A 15 5.06 -2.79 -2.98
C THR A 15 4.38 -3.09 -4.31
N ALA A 16 3.11 -3.51 -4.24
CA ALA A 16 2.23 -3.62 -5.39
C ALA A 16 1.64 -2.25 -5.70
N ASN A 17 1.93 -1.73 -6.90
CA ASN A 17 1.32 -0.48 -7.36
C ASN A 17 -0.06 -0.79 -7.96
N ILE A 18 -1.11 -0.21 -7.38
CA ILE A 18 -2.50 -0.45 -7.78
C ILE A 18 -3.02 0.78 -8.53
N ARG A 19 -3.36 0.59 -9.80
CA ARG A 19 -4.01 1.64 -10.60
C ARG A 19 -5.47 1.73 -10.20
N LEU A 20 -5.87 2.89 -9.66
CA LEU A 20 -7.28 3.15 -9.35
C LEU A 20 -8.06 3.44 -10.64
N LYS A 21 -9.30 2.94 -10.70
CA LYS A 21 -10.21 3.13 -11.84
C LYS A 21 -10.80 4.55 -11.90
N HIS A 22 -10.80 5.27 -10.78
CA HIS A 22 -11.32 6.63 -10.67
C HIS A 22 -10.20 7.63 -10.36
N ASN A 23 -10.22 8.78 -11.03
CA ASN A 23 -9.14 9.80 -10.98
C ASN A 23 -9.11 10.64 -9.70
N ARG A 24 -9.96 10.38 -8.70
CA ARG A 24 -9.95 11.12 -7.43
C ARG A 24 -10.08 10.15 -6.27
N ALA A 25 -9.03 10.05 -5.47
CA ALA A 25 -9.10 9.43 -4.16
C ALA A 25 -9.77 10.44 -3.22
N PRO A 26 -10.89 10.10 -2.55
CA PRO A 26 -11.55 11.02 -1.62
C PRO A 26 -10.76 11.25 -0.32
N PHE A 27 -9.67 10.50 -0.12
CA PHE A 27 -8.78 10.60 1.01
C PHE A 27 -7.36 10.15 0.63
N THR A 28 -6.37 10.62 1.38
CA THR A 28 -4.96 10.21 1.30
C THR A 28 -4.44 9.81 2.69
N GLY A 29 -3.28 9.15 2.72
CA GLY A 29 -2.62 8.74 3.95
C GLY A 29 -2.06 7.32 3.91
N ILE A 30 -1.70 6.84 5.09
CA ILE A 30 -1.23 5.47 5.34
C ILE A 30 -2.33 4.68 6.04
N PHE A 31 -2.56 3.45 5.58
CA PHE A 31 -3.70 2.63 6.01
C PHE A 31 -3.30 1.19 6.30
N ALA A 32 -3.93 0.60 7.31
CA ALA A 32 -4.01 -0.85 7.44
C ALA A 32 -5.03 -1.38 6.42
N VAL A 33 -4.64 -2.38 5.63
CA VAL A 33 -5.46 -2.88 4.52
C VAL A 33 -5.47 -4.40 4.45
N ARG A 34 -6.49 -4.91 3.76
CA ARG A 34 -6.51 -6.27 3.20
C ARG A 34 -6.52 -6.20 1.69
N LEU A 35 -5.70 -7.05 1.06
CA LEU A 35 -5.70 -7.21 -0.37
C LEU A 35 -6.31 -8.56 -0.72
N HIS A 36 -7.32 -8.52 -1.56
CA HIS A 36 -8.01 -9.67 -2.11
C HIS A 36 -7.55 -9.86 -3.55
N GLY A 37 -7.22 -11.10 -3.90
CA GLY A 37 -6.71 -11.47 -5.22
C GLY A 37 -6.93 -12.96 -5.49
N GLU A 38 -6.40 -13.41 -6.62
CA GLU A 38 -6.48 -14.81 -7.05
C GLU A 38 -5.08 -15.33 -7.38
N GLY A 39 -4.90 -16.65 -7.27
CA GLY A 39 -3.66 -17.38 -7.59
C GLY A 39 -2.70 -17.53 -6.41
N GLU A 40 -1.44 -17.88 -6.71
CA GLU A 40 -0.44 -18.22 -5.69
C GLU A 40 -0.31 -17.13 -4.62
N GLY A 41 -0.42 -17.55 -3.36
CA GLY A 41 -0.40 -16.67 -2.20
C GLY A 41 -1.75 -16.04 -1.86
N PHE A 42 -2.90 -16.44 -2.43
CA PHE A 42 -4.25 -16.03 -2.00
C PHE A 42 -5.17 -17.20 -1.64
N GLU A 43 -4.61 -18.40 -1.49
CA GLU A 43 -5.34 -19.64 -1.23
C GLU A 43 -6.10 -19.60 0.10
N THR A 44 -5.54 -18.90 1.09
CA THR A 44 -6.11 -18.73 2.43
C THR A 44 -6.95 -17.44 2.56
N GLY A 45 -7.31 -16.82 1.44
CA GLY A 45 -8.09 -15.59 1.40
C GLY A 45 -7.25 -14.32 1.29
N ALA A 46 -7.74 -13.23 1.89
CA ALA A 46 -7.12 -11.92 1.79
C ALA A 46 -5.76 -11.86 2.50
N ARG A 47 -4.87 -11.01 1.99
CA ARG A 47 -3.57 -10.75 2.60
C ARG A 47 -3.54 -9.42 3.32
N ASN A 48 -3.03 -9.46 4.54
CA ASN A 48 -2.83 -8.28 5.38
C ASN A 48 -1.66 -7.43 4.84
N GLY A 49 -1.78 -6.13 4.96
CA GLY A 49 -0.74 -5.22 4.52
C GLY A 49 -0.92 -3.79 5.02
N VAL A 50 0.03 -2.95 4.61
CA VAL A 50 -0.02 -1.49 4.79
C VAL A 50 -0.07 -0.83 3.41
N ALA A 51 -0.93 0.17 3.26
CA ALA A 51 -1.08 0.91 2.02
C ALA A 51 -0.71 2.38 2.20
N SER A 52 0.03 2.92 1.25
CA SER A 52 0.13 4.35 1.00
C SER A 52 -0.83 4.73 -0.12
N LEU A 53 -1.71 5.69 0.15
CA LEU A 53 -2.58 6.30 -0.86
C LEU A 53 -2.27 7.79 -0.93
N GLY A 54 -1.58 8.19 -1.99
CA GLY A 54 -1.18 9.57 -2.21
C GLY A 54 -1.55 10.07 -3.60
N VAL A 55 -1.04 11.26 -3.93
CA VAL A 55 -1.25 11.90 -5.23
C VAL A 55 0.10 12.19 -5.88
N ARG A 56 0.31 11.71 -7.12
CA ARG A 56 1.48 12.08 -7.90
C ARG A 56 1.26 13.46 -8.54
N PRO A 57 2.16 14.44 -8.32
CA PRO A 57 2.20 15.62 -9.17
C PRO A 57 2.70 15.19 -10.55
N THR A 58 1.79 15.13 -11.52
CA THR A 58 2.07 14.73 -12.90
C THR A 58 2.53 15.96 -13.70
N VAL A 59 3.79 15.95 -14.13
CA VAL A 59 4.41 17.07 -14.88
C VAL A 59 3.92 17.14 -16.35
N LYS A 60 3.29 16.07 -16.87
CA LYS A 60 3.00 15.92 -18.31
C LYS A 60 1.51 15.90 -18.72
N ALA A 61 0.56 15.89 -17.80
CA ALA A 61 -0.85 15.92 -18.15
C ALA A 61 -1.66 16.53 -17.01
N ALA A 62 -2.56 17.46 -17.34
CA ALA A 62 -3.46 18.09 -16.41
C ALA A 62 -4.28 17.03 -15.63
N GLY A 63 -3.88 16.76 -14.39
CA GLY A 63 -4.63 15.89 -13.48
C GLY A 63 -3.77 15.17 -12.47
N GLU A 64 -3.99 15.49 -11.19
CA GLU A 64 -3.59 14.72 -10.02
C GLU A 64 -4.03 13.26 -10.19
N SER A 65 -3.07 12.34 -10.33
CA SER A 65 -3.37 10.91 -10.44
C SER A 65 -3.07 10.23 -9.11
N PRO A 66 -4.06 9.56 -8.49
CA PRO A 66 -3.82 8.90 -7.22
C PRO A 66 -2.88 7.71 -7.40
N LEU A 67 -2.00 7.52 -6.43
CA LEU A 67 -1.05 6.43 -6.36
C LEU A 67 -1.38 5.59 -5.13
N LEU A 68 -1.77 4.34 -5.36
CA LEU A 68 -1.97 3.36 -4.29
C LEU A 68 -0.83 2.35 -4.32
N GLU A 69 -0.05 2.30 -3.26
CA GLU A 69 1.04 1.34 -3.07
C GLU A 69 0.72 0.47 -1.87
N VAL A 70 0.71 -0.85 -2.05
CA VAL A 70 0.42 -1.81 -0.98
C VAL A 70 1.64 -2.66 -0.70
N HIS A 71 2.12 -2.66 0.54
CA HIS A 71 3.09 -3.62 1.05
C HIS A 71 2.34 -4.76 1.76
N LEU A 72 2.40 -5.97 1.21
CA LEU A 72 1.81 -7.15 1.83
C LEU A 72 2.78 -7.77 2.82
N PHE A 73 2.24 -8.15 3.97
CA PHE A 73 3.00 -8.86 4.99
C PHE A 73 3.16 -10.33 4.60
N ASP A 74 4.36 -10.84 4.81
CA ASP A 74 4.69 -12.26 4.73
C ASP A 74 4.29 -12.89 3.38
N PHE A 75 4.37 -12.10 2.31
CA PHE A 75 3.98 -12.46 0.93
C PHE A 75 5.20 -12.46 0.00
N SER A 76 5.38 -13.57 -0.73
CA SER A 76 6.49 -13.78 -1.66
C SER A 76 6.05 -14.09 -3.11
N GLY A 77 4.76 -13.99 -3.41
CA GLY A 77 4.20 -14.31 -4.73
C GLY A 77 4.29 -13.16 -5.75
N GLU A 78 3.84 -13.43 -6.98
CA GLU A 78 3.79 -12.47 -8.08
C GLU A 78 2.38 -11.88 -8.24
N LEU A 79 2.29 -10.54 -8.23
CA LEU A 79 1.02 -9.82 -8.34
C LEU A 79 0.85 -9.06 -9.67
N TYR A 80 1.90 -8.92 -10.49
CA TYR A 80 1.83 -8.12 -11.71
C TYR A 80 0.77 -8.64 -12.68
N GLY A 81 0.07 -7.70 -13.34
CA GLY A 81 -0.99 -8.01 -14.29
C GLY A 81 -2.28 -8.52 -13.66
N ARG A 82 -2.32 -8.83 -12.36
CA ARG A 82 -3.53 -9.32 -11.69
C ARG A 82 -4.52 -8.21 -11.35
N HIS A 83 -5.81 -8.53 -11.44
CA HIS A 83 -6.88 -7.74 -10.83
C HIS A 83 -6.94 -8.06 -9.35
N VAL A 84 -7.01 -7.03 -8.52
CA VAL A 84 -7.04 -7.15 -7.06
C VAL A 84 -8.04 -6.14 -6.51
N ARG A 85 -8.58 -6.43 -5.33
CA ARG A 85 -9.39 -5.51 -4.55
C ARG A 85 -8.62 -5.16 -3.28
N VAL A 86 -8.51 -3.86 -3.00
CA VAL A 86 -7.93 -3.36 -1.74
C VAL A 86 -9.05 -2.91 -0.84
N GLU A 87 -9.10 -3.47 0.35
CA GLU A 87 -10.01 -3.13 1.43
C GLU A 87 -9.26 -2.28 2.45
N PHE A 88 -9.72 -1.04 2.62
CA PHE A 88 -9.18 -0.10 3.61
C PHE A 88 -9.89 -0.32 4.94
N LEU A 89 -9.13 -0.67 5.98
CA LEU A 89 -9.70 -1.01 7.28
C LEU A 89 -9.52 0.14 8.28
N HIS A 90 -8.32 0.73 8.35
CA HIS A 90 -8.05 1.81 9.29
C HIS A 90 -7.02 2.79 8.73
N LYS A 91 -7.19 4.08 9.02
CA LYS A 91 -6.19 5.10 8.73
C LYS A 91 -5.19 5.19 9.87
N ILE A 92 -3.91 4.98 9.58
CA ILE A 92 -2.81 5.05 10.54
C ILE A 92 -2.38 6.51 10.72
N ARG A 93 -2.17 7.23 9.60
CA ARG A 93 -1.75 8.64 9.61
C ARG A 93 -1.91 9.31 8.25
N ASP A 94 -1.71 10.61 8.20
CA ASP A 94 -1.54 11.38 6.96
C ASP A 94 -0.16 11.15 6.32
N GLU A 95 -0.04 11.49 5.03
CA GLU A 95 1.26 11.50 4.34
C GLU A 95 2.18 12.58 4.90
N GLU A 96 3.47 12.28 5.01
CA GLU A 96 4.48 13.19 5.55
C GLU A 96 5.69 13.20 4.61
N LYS A 97 6.35 14.35 4.50
CA LYS A 97 7.63 14.48 3.77
C LYS A 97 8.77 14.25 4.75
N PHE A 98 9.78 13.50 4.33
CA PHE A 98 10.96 13.21 5.13
C PHE A 98 12.20 13.85 4.51
N SER A 99 13.07 14.40 5.35
CA SER A 99 14.32 15.06 4.97
C SER A 99 15.40 14.09 4.51
N ASP A 100 15.32 12.84 4.96
CA ASP A 100 16.36 11.83 4.77
C ASP A 100 15.77 10.41 4.74
N LEU A 101 16.60 9.49 4.25
CA LEU A 101 16.20 8.12 4.00
C LEU A 101 16.00 7.31 5.28
N ASP A 102 16.77 7.59 6.32
CA ASP A 102 16.73 6.80 7.56
C ASP A 102 15.47 7.13 8.37
N THR A 103 15.09 8.40 8.41
CA THR A 103 13.80 8.83 8.99
C THR A 103 12.62 8.23 8.22
N LEU A 104 12.68 8.21 6.89
CA LEU A 104 11.67 7.56 6.06
C LEU A 104 11.55 6.06 6.39
N LYS A 105 12.66 5.34 6.45
CA LYS A 105 12.67 3.90 6.78
C LYS A 105 12.10 3.63 8.17
N ALA A 106 12.53 4.40 9.18
CA ALA A 106 12.04 4.27 10.54
C ALA A 106 10.52 4.48 10.62
N LYS A 107 10.00 5.46 9.87
CA LYS A 107 8.56 5.70 9.80
C LYS A 107 7.81 4.54 9.12
N ILE A 108 8.30 4.05 7.98
CA ILE A 108 7.69 2.90 7.30
C ILE A 108 7.66 1.67 8.21
N ALA A 109 8.72 1.42 8.97
CA ALA A 109 8.76 0.32 9.93
C ALA A 109 7.67 0.47 11.01
N GLY A 110 7.54 1.66 11.60
CA GLY A 110 6.48 1.96 12.58
C GLY A 110 5.07 1.83 11.98
N ASP A 111 4.86 2.25 10.73
CA ASP A 111 3.59 2.08 10.03
C ASP A 111 3.25 0.59 9.83
N CYS A 112 4.24 -0.24 9.52
CA CYS A 112 4.07 -1.70 9.40
C CYS A 112 3.68 -2.34 10.74
N GLU A 113 4.35 -1.96 11.83
CA GLU A 113 4.04 -2.46 13.17
C GLU A 113 2.62 -2.06 13.61
N ALA A 114 2.25 -0.79 13.41
CA ALA A 114 0.91 -0.29 13.70
C ALA A 114 -0.16 -1.03 12.90
N ALA A 115 0.06 -1.22 11.59
CA ALA A 115 -0.86 -1.97 10.73
C ALA A 115 -1.05 -3.41 11.22
N ARG A 116 0.04 -4.11 11.57
CA ARG A 116 -0.04 -5.48 12.11
C ARG A 116 -0.88 -5.53 13.39
N LYS A 117 -0.68 -4.59 14.31
CA LYS A 117 -1.47 -4.51 15.55
C LYS A 117 -2.96 -4.30 15.27
N ILE A 118 -3.30 -3.32 14.42
CA ILE A 118 -4.70 -3.02 14.05
C ILE A 118 -5.38 -4.22 13.40
N LEU A 119 -4.68 -4.92 12.50
CA LEU A 119 -5.25 -6.05 11.77
C LEU A 119 -5.50 -7.25 12.69
N LEU A 120 -4.62 -7.49 13.68
CA LEU A 120 -4.85 -8.49 14.72
C LEU A 120 -6.08 -8.15 15.58
N GLU A 121 -6.28 -6.89 15.94
CA GLU A 121 -7.47 -6.47 16.70
C GLU A 121 -8.75 -6.61 15.87
N THR A 122 -8.68 -6.32 14.57
CA THR A 122 -9.82 -6.43 13.63
C THR A 122 -10.24 -7.89 13.39
N ASP A 123 -9.31 -8.84 13.45
CA ASP A 123 -9.60 -10.27 13.30
C ASP A 123 -10.26 -10.91 14.54
N ASN A 124 -10.17 -10.24 15.70
CA ASN A 124 -10.68 -10.74 16.98
C ASN A 124 -12.05 -10.15 17.38
N GLY A 125 -12.62 -9.25 16.56
CA GLY A 125 -13.93 -8.62 16.79
C GLY A 125 -14.97 -9.09 15.80
#